data_AF-A0A0R2V449-F1
#
_entry.id   AF-A0A0R2V449-F1
#
_cell.length_a   1.000
_cell.length_b   1.000
_cell.length_c   1.000
_cell.angle_alpha   90.00
_cell.angle_beta   90.00
_cell.angle_gamma   90.00
#
_symmetry.space_group_name_H-M   'P 1'
#
loop_
_entity.id
_entity.type
_entity.pdbx_description
1 polymer ?
#
loop_
_entity_poly.entity_id
_entity_poly.type
_entity_poly.pdbx_seq_one_letter_code
_entity_poly.pdbx_strand_id
1 'polypeptide(L)'
;MNFKKTIISLFFLLFLNGCVQSAALLGPAYTLVSTGNVYQAGFSYGSNQAVKKITGKSPTENIKSLVDNKKLKVEEEENYDEFFALVKNRIEKTSKIINLANQ
;
A
#
# COMPACT_ATOMS: atom_id res chain seq x y z
N MET A 1 -21.90 34.89 23.58
CA MET A 1 -21.25 34.35 22.37
C MET A 1 -22.05 34.81 21.16
N ASN A 2 -21.47 35.56 20.23
CA ASN A 2 -22.21 36.20 19.14
C ASN A 2 -22.77 35.15 18.15
N PHE A 3 -24.09 35.12 17.96
CA PHE A 3 -24.80 34.14 17.12
C PHE A 3 -24.22 34.00 15.70
N LYS A 4 -23.81 35.13 15.09
CA LYS A 4 -23.12 35.15 13.79
C LYS A 4 -21.80 34.35 13.78
N LYS A 5 -21.03 34.43 14.86
CA LYS A 5 -19.74 33.74 15.01
C LYS A 5 -19.94 32.23 15.19
N THR A 6 -21.02 31.83 15.86
CA THR A 6 -21.41 30.42 16.03
C THR A 6 -21.87 29.78 14.72
N ILE A 7 -22.66 30.48 13.89
CA ILE A 7 -23.08 29.98 12.57
C ILE A 7 -21.88 29.76 11.65
N ILE A 8 -20.96 30.74 11.59
CA ILE A 8 -19.73 30.61 10.80
C ILE A 8 -18.89 29.44 11.30
N SER A 9 -18.71 29.30 12.62
CA SER A 9 -17.99 28.18 13.21
C SER A 9 -18.66 26.84 12.90
N LEU A 10 -19.99 26.76 12.91
CA LEU A 10 -20.74 25.54 12.61
C LEU A 10 -20.63 25.17 11.13
N PHE A 11 -20.70 26.16 10.24
CA PHE A 11 -20.48 25.97 8.80
C PHE A 11 -19.06 25.46 8.54
N PHE A 12 -18.04 26.08 9.12
CA PHE A 12 -16.67 25.58 9.03
C PHE A 12 -16.56 24.17 9.58
N LEU A 13 -17.12 23.87 10.76
CA LEU A 13 -17.10 22.53 11.32
C LEU A 13 -17.76 21.51 10.39
N LEU A 14 -18.89 21.79 9.75
CA LEU A 14 -19.52 20.85 8.81
C LEU A 14 -18.66 20.57 7.57
N PHE A 15 -17.98 21.59 7.03
CA PHE A 15 -17.05 21.43 5.91
C PHE A 15 -15.74 20.73 6.31
N LEU A 16 -15.24 20.98 7.53
CA LEU A 16 -14.07 20.30 8.09
C LEU A 16 -14.39 18.86 8.56
N ASN A 17 -15.65 18.55 8.89
CA ASN A 17 -16.12 17.20 9.21
C ASN A 17 -16.53 16.39 7.96
N GLY A 18 -16.27 16.89 6.75
CA GLY A 18 -16.58 16.24 5.46
C GLY A 18 -15.78 14.95 5.17
N CYS A 19 -15.10 14.38 6.17
CA CYS A 19 -14.28 13.20 6.03
C CYS A 19 -15.08 11.91 6.27
N VAL A 20 -16.21 11.71 5.57
CA VAL A 20 -16.70 10.35 5.27
C VAL A 20 -15.85 9.83 4.10
N GLN A 21 -14.56 9.67 4.33
CA GLN A 21 -13.51 9.42 3.33
C GLN A 21 -13.54 7.99 2.77
N SER A 22 -14.43 7.11 3.26
CA SER A 22 -14.43 5.70 2.90
C SER A 22 -15.05 5.39 1.52
N ALA A 23 -15.89 6.26 0.98
CA ALA A 23 -16.50 6.02 -0.35
C ALA A 23 -15.48 6.05 -1.50
N ALA A 24 -14.40 6.83 -1.35
CA ALA A 24 -13.35 6.92 -2.35
C ALA A 24 -12.54 5.61 -2.48
N LEU A 25 -12.40 4.85 -1.38
CA LEU A 25 -11.67 3.58 -1.36
C LEU A 25 -12.49 2.44 -1.98
N LEU A 26 -13.82 2.50 -1.85
CA LEU A 26 -14.76 1.50 -2.40
C LEU A 26 -15.01 1.70 -3.91
N GLY A 27 -14.55 2.83 -4.46
CA GLY A 27 -14.47 3.08 -5.90
C GLY A 27 -15.67 3.82 -6.50
N PRO A 28 -15.55 4.26 -7.77
CA PRO A 28 -16.58 5.06 -8.45
C PRO A 28 -17.91 4.32 -8.57
N ALA A 29 -17.89 3.00 -8.79
CA ALA A 29 -19.09 2.18 -8.88
C ALA A 29 -19.88 2.16 -7.56
N TYR A 30 -19.21 2.01 -6.42
CA TYR A 30 -19.86 2.07 -5.12
C TYR A 30 -20.40 3.47 -4.84
N THR A 31 -19.67 4.53 -5.20
CA THR A 31 -20.14 5.91 -5.04
C THR A 31 -21.39 6.17 -5.90
N LEU A 32 -21.40 5.74 -7.17
CA LEU A 32 -22.57 5.83 -8.03
C LEU A 32 -23.79 5.10 -7.45
N VAL A 33 -23.59 3.86 -7.01
CA VAL A 33 -24.69 3.01 -6.55
C VAL A 33 -25.19 3.40 -5.16
N SER A 34 -24.28 3.71 -4.24
CA SER A 34 -24.62 4.01 -2.85
C SER A 34 -25.10 5.45 -2.66
N THR A 35 -24.57 6.42 -3.41
CA THR A 35 -24.91 7.85 -3.22
C THR A 35 -25.68 8.44 -4.38
N GLY A 36 -25.73 7.78 -5.55
CA GLY A 36 -26.35 8.32 -6.76
C GLY A 36 -25.61 9.51 -7.38
N ASN A 37 -24.45 9.92 -6.84
CA ASN A 37 -23.76 11.12 -7.26
C ASN A 37 -22.82 10.86 -8.45
N VAL A 38 -23.34 11.14 -9.65
CA VAL A 38 -22.62 11.00 -10.92
C VAL A 38 -21.41 11.93 -11.02
N TYR A 39 -21.48 13.13 -10.45
CA TYR A 39 -20.36 14.09 -10.50
C TYR A 39 -19.17 13.61 -9.68
N GLN A 40 -19.42 13.14 -8.46
CA GLN A 40 -18.36 12.63 -7.58
C GLN A 40 -17.69 11.41 -8.18
N ALA A 41 -18.48 10.47 -8.71
CA ALA A 41 -17.93 9.29 -9.35
C ALA A 41 -17.26 9.58 -10.70
N GLY A 42 -17.78 10.51 -11.48
CA GLY A 42 -17.19 10.94 -12.74
C GLY A 42 -15.84 11.62 -12.53
N PHE A 43 -15.73 12.48 -11.53
CA PHE A 43 -14.46 13.06 -11.11
C PHE A 43 -13.47 11.97 -10.68
N SER A 44 -13.86 11.07 -9.78
CA SER A 44 -13.00 9.97 -9.33
C SER A 44 -12.59 9.03 -10.48
N TYR A 45 -13.51 8.70 -11.41
CA TYR A 45 -13.21 7.89 -12.58
C TYR A 45 -12.24 8.60 -13.53
N GLY A 46 -12.47 9.88 -13.80
CA GLY A 46 -11.60 10.72 -14.63
C GLY A 46 -10.20 10.82 -14.05
N SER A 47 -10.06 11.08 -12.75
CA SER A 47 -8.76 11.10 -12.06
C SER A 47 -8.06 9.74 -12.13
N ASN A 48 -8.78 8.63 -11.89
CA ASN A 48 -8.19 7.29 -11.99
C ASN A 48 -7.72 6.97 -13.41
N GLN A 49 -8.48 7.39 -14.42
CA GLN A 49 -8.09 7.27 -15.83
C GLN A 49 -6.90 8.17 -16.18
N ALA A 50 -6.83 9.38 -15.64
CA ALA A 50 -5.68 10.25 -15.82
C ALA A 50 -4.40 9.57 -15.29
N VAL A 51 -4.43 9.04 -14.06
CA VAL A 51 -3.31 8.27 -13.47
C VAL A 51 -2.95 7.07 -14.34
N LYS A 52 -3.95 6.33 -14.83
CA LYS A 52 -3.71 5.19 -15.73
C LYS A 52 -3.09 5.60 -17.05
N LYS A 53 -3.49 6.73 -17.63
CA LYS A 53 -2.91 7.28 -18.87
C LYS A 53 -1.46 7.72 -18.67
N ILE A 54 -1.13 8.35 -17.54
CA ILE A 54 0.24 8.85 -17.29
C ILE A 54 1.21 7.75 -16.83
N THR A 55 0.75 6.78 -16.03
CA THR A 55 1.62 5.74 -15.45
C THR A 55 1.53 4.40 -16.16
N GLY A 56 0.54 4.21 -17.05
CA GLY A 56 0.21 2.91 -17.66
C GLY A 56 -0.50 1.93 -16.71
N LYS A 57 -0.60 2.25 -15.41
CA LYS A 57 -1.17 1.40 -14.36
C LYS A 57 -2.29 2.13 -13.63
N SER A 58 -3.34 1.43 -13.25
CA SER A 58 -4.34 1.99 -12.35
C SER A 58 -3.71 2.35 -10.99
N PRO A 59 -4.32 3.28 -10.23
CA PRO A 59 -3.86 3.59 -8.87
C PRO A 59 -3.72 2.34 -8.00
N THR A 60 -4.68 1.41 -8.08
CA THR A 60 -4.67 0.13 -7.38
C THR A 60 -3.53 -0.79 -7.83
N GLU A 61 -3.26 -0.88 -9.13
CA GLU A 61 -2.12 -1.65 -9.65
C GLU A 61 -0.77 -1.05 -9.23
N ASN A 62 -0.66 0.28 -9.18
CA ASN A 62 0.54 0.93 -8.65
C ASN A 62 0.76 0.54 -7.19
N ILE A 63 -0.27 0.64 -6.34
CA ILE A 63 -0.18 0.23 -4.93
C ILE A 63 0.18 -1.25 -4.79
N LYS A 64 -0.48 -2.13 -5.55
CA LYS A 64 -0.19 -3.57 -5.55
C LYS A 64 1.27 -3.85 -5.92
N SER A 65 1.78 -3.18 -6.96
CA SER A 65 3.15 -3.38 -7.41
C SER A 65 4.20 -2.96 -6.39
N LEU A 66 3.90 -1.96 -5.55
CA LEU A 66 4.77 -1.53 -4.44
C LEU A 66 4.78 -2.56 -3.30
N VAL A 67 3.61 -3.10 -2.95
CA VAL A 67 3.49 -4.12 -1.90
C VAL A 67 4.15 -5.43 -2.33
N ASP A 68 3.89 -5.88 -3.56
CA ASP A 68 4.46 -7.12 -4.09
C ASP A 68 5.98 -7.03 -4.21
N ASN A 69 6.53 -5.89 -4.67
CA ASN A 69 7.99 -5.67 -4.68
C ASN A 69 8.60 -5.75 -3.29
N LYS A 70 7.91 -5.19 -2.28
CA LYS A 70 8.39 -5.23 -0.91
C LYS A 70 8.41 -6.68 -0.38
N LYS A 71 7.40 -7.48 -0.69
CA LYS A 71 7.36 -8.90 -0.31
C LYS A 71 8.47 -9.70 -0.96
N LEU A 72 8.67 -9.52 -2.27
CA LEU A 72 9.71 -10.23 -3.02
C LEU A 72 11.13 -9.94 -2.48
N LYS A 73 11.42 -8.69 -2.11
CA LYS A 73 12.72 -8.34 -1.51
C LYS A 73 12.96 -9.02 -0.16
N VAL A 74 11.92 -9.12 0.67
CA VAL A 74 12.02 -9.80 1.97
C VAL A 74 12.26 -11.29 1.77
N GLU A 75 11.55 -11.92 0.84
CA GLU A 75 11.72 -13.34 0.52
C GLU A 75 13.11 -13.65 -0.08
N GLU A 76 13.65 -12.76 -0.90
CA GLU A 76 15.01 -12.89 -1.46
C GLU A 76 16.10 -12.75 -0.38
N GLU A 77 15.96 -11.79 0.55
CA GLU A 77 16.87 -11.64 1.69
C GLU A 77 16.83 -12.87 2.61
N GLU A 78 15.65 -13.40 2.94
CA GLU A 78 15.50 -14.61 3.75
C GLU A 78 16.14 -15.84 3.09
N ASN A 79 15.96 -16.02 1.78
CA ASN A 79 16.57 -17.13 1.04
C ASN A 79 18.10 -17.05 1.03
N TYR A 80 18.64 -15.82 0.86
CA TYR A 80 20.07 -15.58 0.88
C TYR A 80 20.68 -15.94 2.25
N ASP A 81 20.07 -15.49 3.34
CA ASP A 81 20.53 -15.81 4.69
C ASP A 81 20.50 -17.32 4.98
N GLU A 82 19.44 -18.02 4.56
CA GLU A 82 19.33 -19.48 4.69
C GLU A 82 20.45 -20.19 3.90
N PHE A 83 20.73 -19.75 2.67
CA PHE A 83 21.82 -20.29 1.86
C PHE A 83 23.18 -20.15 2.56
N PHE A 84 23.50 -18.97 3.11
CA PHE A 84 24.76 -18.75 3.82
C PHE A 84 24.87 -19.58 5.10
N ALA A 85 23.78 -19.73 5.85
CA ALA A 85 23.74 -20.57 7.03
C ALA A 85 24.04 -22.04 6.67
N LEU A 86 23.44 -22.56 5.59
CA LEU A 86 23.68 -23.92 5.11
C LEU A 86 25.12 -24.13 4.65
N VAL A 87 25.67 -23.20 3.86
CA VAL A 87 27.06 -23.26 3.38
C VAL A 87 28.03 -23.23 4.56
N LYS A 88 27.83 -22.31 5.51
CA LYS A 88 28.68 -22.20 6.71
C LYS A 88 28.66 -23.50 7.53
N ASN A 89 27.49 -24.09 7.73
CA ASN A 89 27.35 -25.36 8.45
C ASN A 89 28.10 -26.51 7.74
N ARG A 90 28.03 -26.58 6.40
CA ARG A 90 28.79 -27.58 5.63
C ARG A 90 30.29 -27.37 5.77
N ILE A 91 30.78 -26.14 5.63
CA ILE A 91 32.21 -25.80 5.79
C ILE A 91 32.69 -26.20 7.19
N GLU A 92 31.92 -25.87 8.22
CA GLU A 92 32.28 -26.18 9.61
C GLU A 92 32.33 -27.69 9.86
N LYS A 93 31.36 -28.46 9.35
CA LYS A 93 31.37 -29.93 9.43
C LYS A 93 32.58 -30.52 8.73
N THR A 94 32.88 -30.09 7.51
CA THR A 94 34.04 -30.58 6.75
C THR A 94 35.35 -30.21 7.46
N SER A 95 35.47 -29.00 8.00
CA SER A 95 36.65 -28.57 8.75
C SER A 95 36.89 -29.43 10.00
N LYS A 96 35.83 -29.77 10.75
CA LYS A 96 35.92 -30.69 11.90
C LYS A 96 36.42 -32.07 11.48
N ILE A 97 35.90 -32.62 10.37
CA ILE A 97 36.33 -33.92 9.85
C ILE A 97 37.81 -33.90 9.45
N ILE A 98 38.26 -32.87 8.72
CA ILE A 98 39.65 -32.72 8.29
C ILE A 98 40.59 -32.63 9.49
N ASN A 99 40.24 -31.86 10.52
CA ASN A 99 41.05 -31.72 11.74
C ASN A 99 41.17 -33.04 12.51
N LEU A 100 40.08 -33.82 12.59
CA LEU A 100 40.09 -35.15 13.22
C LEU A 100 40.91 -36.17 12.42
N ALA A 101 40.92 -36.07 11.08
CA ALA A 101 41.70 -36.96 10.22
C ALA A 101 43.21 -36.69 10.23
N ASN A 102 43.63 -35.52 10.70
CA ASN A 102 45.03 -35.10 10.82
C ASN A 102 45.62 -35.26 12.23
N GLN A 103 44.85 -35.81 13.19
CA GLN A 103 45.35 -36.28 14.50
C GLN A 103 45.75 -37.74 14.44
#